data_AF-B0G3A2-F1
#
_entry.id   AF-B0G3A2-F1
#
_cell.length_a   1.000
_cell.length_b   1.000
_cell.length_c   1.000
_cell.angle_alpha   90.00
_cell.angle_beta   90.00
_cell.angle_gamma   90.00
#
_symmetry.space_group_name_H-M   'P 1'
#
loop_
_entity.id
_entity.type
_entity.pdbx_description
1 polymer ?
#
loop_
_entity_poly.entity_id
_entity_poly.type
_entity_poly.pdbx_seq_one_letter_code
_entity_poly.pdbx_strand_id
1 'polypeptide(L)' 'MLEITNVKLSKNTVNTGEKYVISVDINEIIDYPYDYPYDFPVSCTRKAEPKK' A
#
# COMPACT_ATOMS: atom_id res chain seq x y z
N MET A 1 -1.02 1.67 3.15
CA MET A 1 -0.22 0.77 4.02
C MET A 1 0.64 -0.14 3.15
N LEU A 2 1.94 -0.31 3.44
CA LEU A 2 2.80 -1.21 2.66
C LEU A 2 2.92 -2.57 3.37
N GLU A 3 2.73 -3.64 2.62
CA GLU A 3 2.88 -5.02 3.10
C GLU A 3 3.95 -5.75 2.27
N ILE A 4 4.89 -6.40 2.95
CA ILE A 4 5.91 -7.24 2.32
C ILE A 4 5.40 -8.67 2.30
N THR A 5 5.34 -9.27 1.12
CA THR A 5 4.85 -10.64 0.92
C THR A 5 5.87 -11.47 0.12
N ASN A 6 5.66 -12.79 0.09
CA ASN A 6 6.42 -13.74 -0.72
C ASN A 6 7.95 -13.61 -0.65
N VAL A 7 8.49 -13.45 0.56
CA VAL A 7 9.93 -13.37 0.77
C VAL A 7 10.59 -14.67 0.31
N LYS A 8 11.48 -14.58 -0.68
CA LYS A 8 12.27 -15.70 -1.21
C LYS A 8 13.75 -15.41 -1.06
N LEU A 9 14.45 -16.36 -0.45
CA LEU A 9 15.89 -16.33 -0.29
C LEU A 9 16.52 -17.30 -1.27
N SER A 10 17.57 -16.87 -1.98
CA SER A 10 18.31 -17.78 -2.87
C SER A 10 19.02 -18.89 -2.10
N LYS A 11 19.47 -18.60 -0.86
CA LYS A 11 20.10 -19.54 0.09
C LYS A 11 19.90 -19.02 1.52
N ASN A 12 19.83 -19.93 2.50
CA ASN A 12 19.74 -19.59 3.92
C ASN A 12 21.10 -19.43 4.61
N THR A 13 22.08 -20.23 4.22
CA THR A 13 23.47 -20.16 4.70
C THR A 13 24.38 -19.81 3.55
N VAL A 14 25.28 -18.86 3.80
CA VAL A 14 26.14 -18.24 2.78
C VAL A 14 27.54 -18.12 3.37
N ASN A 15 28.56 -18.47 2.59
CA ASN A 15 29.96 -18.36 3.04
C ASN A 15 30.48 -16.94 2.86
N THR A 16 31.55 -16.61 3.59
CA THR A 16 32.21 -15.30 3.48
C THR A 16 32.67 -15.03 2.05
N GLY A 17 32.19 -13.94 1.46
CA GLY A 17 32.50 -13.54 0.08
C GLY A 17 31.49 -14.02 -0.97
N GLU A 18 30.52 -14.86 -0.62
CA GLU A 18 29.43 -15.24 -1.52
C GLU A 18 28.33 -14.17 -1.55
N LYS A 19 27.78 -13.94 -2.75
CA LYS A 19 26.58 -13.12 -2.93
C LYS A 19 25.34 -13.99 -2.77
N TYR A 20 24.32 -13.44 -2.11
CA TYR A 20 22.99 -14.03 -2.07
C TYR A 20 21.96 -12.98 -2.47
N VAL A 21 20.80 -13.44 -2.93
CA VAL A 21 19.72 -12.59 -3.42
C VAL A 21 18.48 -12.82 -2.55
N ILE A 22 17.89 -11.71 -2.12
CA ILE A 22 16.57 -11.70 -1.48
C ILE A 22 15.60 -11.09 -2.49
N SER A 23 14.52 -11.81 -2.77
CA SER A 23 13.42 -11.32 -3.58
C SER A 23 12.19 -11.19 -2.70
N VAL A 24 11.53 -10.03 -2.77
CA VAL A 24 10.31 -9.73 -2.01
C VAL A 24 9.30 -9.08 -2.92
N ASP A 25 8.03 -9.38 -2.70
CA ASP A 25 6.93 -8.67 -3.33
C ASP A 25 6.44 -7.59 -2.35
N ILE A 26 6.32 -6.36 -2.83
CA ILE A 26 5.80 -5.24 -2.02
C ILE A 26 4.41 -4.91 -2.55
N ASN A 27 3.41 -5.12 -1.70
CA ASN A 27 2.04 -4.75 -2.00
C ASN A 27 1.72 -3.43 -1.30
N GLU A 28 1.27 -2.46 -2.10
CA GLU A 28 0.70 -1.23 -1.58
C GLU A 28 -0.80 -1.42 -1.40
N ILE A 29 -1.24 -1.49 -0.14
CA ILE A 29 -2.65 -1.49 0.22
C ILE A 29 -3.11 -0.04 0.26
N ILE A 30 -3.93 0.33 -0.71
CA ILE A 30 -4.64 1.60 -0.75
C ILE A 30 -5.78 1.50 0.25
N ASP A 31 -5.79 2.36 1.27
CA ASP A 31 -6.75 2.34 2.38
C ASP A 31 -8.08 3.06 2.03
N TYR A 32 -8.42 3.09 0.74
CA TYR A 32 -9.70 3.63 0.24
C TYR A 32 -10.76 2.52 0.30
N PRO A 33 -11.93 2.73 0.92
CA PRO A 33 -12.53 4.01 1.32
C PRO A 33 -12.41 4.37 2.82
N TYR A 34 -11.59 3.69 3.63
CA TYR A 34 -11.53 3.96 5.07
C TYR A 34 -10.94 5.34 5.42
N ASP A 35 -9.98 5.82 4.62
CA ASP A 35 -9.43 7.19 4.75
C ASP A 35 -10.34 8.29 4.16
N TYR A 36 -11.45 7.91 3.52
CA TYR A 36 -12.45 8.85 3.03
C TYR A 36 -13.47 9.18 4.14
N PRO A 37 -13.80 10.47 4.39
CA PRO A 37 -13.40 11.69 3.69
C PRO A 37 -12.29 12.50 4.40
N TYR A 38 -11.56 11.91 5.34
CA TYR A 38 -10.61 12.65 6.19
C TYR A 38 -9.38 13.11 5.40
N ASP A 39 -8.80 12.23 4.57
CA ASP A 39 -7.65 12.56 3.72
C ASP A 39 -8.05 13.18 2.38
N PHE A 40 -9.33 13.06 2.02
CA PHE A 40 -9.91 13.60 0.79
C PHE A 40 -11.09 14.51 1.14
N PRO A 41 -10.84 15.78 1.52
CA PRO A 41 -11.89 16.68 1.93
C PRO A 41 -12.92 16.83 0.81
N VAL A 42 -14.19 16.62 1.16
CA VAL A 42 -15.30 16.78 0.22
C VAL A 42 -15.35 18.24 -0.22
N SER A 43 -14.89 18.50 -1.44
CA SER A 43 -14.78 19.85 -2.01
C SER A 43 -16.14 20.50 -2.30
N CYS A 44 -17.22 19.72 -2.29
CA CYS A 44 -18.57 20.20 -2.60
C CYS A 44 -19.57 19.80 -1.52
N THR A 45 -19.99 20.77 -0.71
CA THR A 45 -21.00 20.63 0.36
C THR A 45 -22.36 21.20 -0.03
N ARG A 46 -22.62 21.39 -1.34
CA ARG A 46 -23.89 21.96 -1.81
C ARG A 46 -25.06 21.05 -1.43
N LYS A 47 -25.97 21.57 -0.61
CA LYS A 47 -27.30 20.99 -0.43
C LYS A 47 -28.10 21.23 -1.69
N ALA A 48 -28.71 20.18 -2.23
CA ALA A 48 -29.61 20.31 -3.36
C ALA A 48 -30.84 21.13 -2.92
N GLU A 49 -31.02 22.31 -3.51
CA GLU A 49 -32.23 23.09 -3.32
C GLU A 49 -33.30 22.60 -4.30
N PRO A 50 -34.55 22.39 -3.84
CA PRO A 50 -35.64 22.00 -4.72
C PRO A 50 -35.91 23.13 -5.73
N LYS A 51 -36.02 22.78 -7.02
CA LYS A 51 -36.50 23.72 -8.04
C LYS A 51 -37.98 24.01 -7.77
N LYS A 52 -38.31 25.30 -7.68
CA LYS A 52 -39.69 25.81 -7.70
C LYS A 52 -40.36 25.53 -9.04
#